data_AF-A0A9P5GCE9-F1
#
_entry.id   AF-A0A9P5GCE9-F1
#
_cell.length_a   1.000
_cell.length_b   1.000
_cell.length_c   1.000
_cell.angle_alpha   90.00
_cell.angle_beta   90.00
_cell.angle_gamma   90.00
#
_symmetry.space_group_name_H-M   'P 1'
#
loop_
_entity.id
_entity.type
_entity.pdbx_description
1 polymer ?
#
loop_
_entity_poly.entity_id
_entity_poly.type
_entity_poly.pdbx_seq_one_letter_code
_entity_poly.pdbx_strand_id
1 'polypeptide(L)'
;MAIIWYGVQTYLGGECVTLMIAAIWPSYNNLPNSIPTSSGVTTKQFVSFLFFWLLSLPALWFPIYKVRHLFTVKAYFSPACAIAFFGWAIARAHGLGPIIDQSYQAHGSDLAWAFLKSIMSCIANFAALVINNPDFTRYAHDPKDALWPQLITIPVGFAVTSFIGIIVSSSSSVIFGQAVWNPLTLLGMFLQDANSAERFGIFVIAAGFALAQLGTNIAANSVSAGTNLTALLPRFCTIRRGGYLCAAIGLAMCPWTLVESSSKFTLYLSAYSVFLSSIAGVMASDYYLVRKGFLDVQSLYSAQQGGTYYGTFGVSWYGYVAYIFGILINIVGFAGAIGVDVPMGARYIYNVNYFSGFIVSGAVYWILAWAVFIPGASDMWDEVPYEPHHMSETEEKKVEDI
;
A
#
# COMPACT_ATOMS: atom_id res chain seq x y z
N MET A 1 -3.36 -2.98 7.91
CA MET A 1 -2.72 -2.15 6.86
C MET A 1 -3.60 -1.93 5.66
N ALA A 2 -4.12 -2.98 5.01
CA ALA A 2 -5.01 -2.83 3.85
C ALA A 2 -6.17 -1.83 4.09
N ILE A 3 -6.85 -1.93 5.24
CA ILE A 3 -7.93 -0.99 5.63
C ILE A 3 -7.43 0.46 5.79
N ILE A 4 -6.21 0.65 6.29
CA ILE A 4 -5.61 1.99 6.47
C ILE A 4 -5.32 2.62 5.11
N TRP A 5 -4.64 1.87 4.25
CA TRP A 5 -4.42 2.27 2.88
C TRP A 5 -5.73 2.48 2.12
N TYR A 6 -6.77 1.73 2.45
CA TYR A 6 -8.10 1.96 1.90
C TYR A 6 -8.64 3.34 2.23
N GLY A 7 -8.57 3.74 3.50
CA GLY A 7 -8.95 5.08 3.93
C GLY A 7 -8.13 6.16 3.21
N VAL A 8 -6.80 6.02 3.19
CA VAL A 8 -5.89 6.98 2.55
C VAL A 8 -6.18 7.14 1.05
N GLN A 9 -6.29 6.04 0.30
CA GLN A 9 -6.57 6.10 -1.14
C GLN A 9 -7.97 6.66 -1.43
N THR A 10 -8.95 6.36 -0.56
CA THR A 10 -10.29 6.96 -0.65
C THR A 10 -10.23 8.47 -0.43
N TYR A 11 -9.44 8.93 0.54
CA TYR A 11 -9.27 10.37 0.80
C TYR A 11 -8.60 11.10 -0.36
N LEU A 12 -7.53 10.53 -0.92
CA LEU A 12 -6.87 11.08 -2.12
C LEU A 12 -7.80 11.07 -3.34
N GLY A 13 -8.65 10.05 -3.48
CA GLY A 13 -9.73 10.03 -4.48
C GLY A 13 -10.76 11.14 -4.24
N GLY A 14 -11.08 11.43 -2.98
CA GLY A 14 -11.89 12.56 -2.56
C GLY A 14 -11.30 13.91 -2.94
N GLU A 15 -9.99 14.11 -2.79
CA GLU A 15 -9.30 15.32 -3.25
C GLU A 15 -9.39 15.48 -4.78
N CYS A 16 -9.32 14.38 -5.52
CA CYS A 16 -9.56 14.40 -6.97
C CYS A 16 -11.01 14.85 -7.29
N VAL A 17 -12.00 14.32 -6.55
CA VAL A 17 -13.40 14.75 -6.69
C VAL A 17 -13.58 16.23 -6.34
N THR A 18 -12.89 16.75 -5.33
CA THR A 18 -12.89 18.19 -5.01
C THR A 18 -12.43 19.01 -6.22
N LEU A 19 -11.33 18.61 -6.87
CA LEU A 19 -10.82 19.28 -8.06
C LEU A 19 -11.80 19.18 -9.23
N MET A 20 -12.41 18.01 -9.45
CA MET A 20 -13.40 17.81 -10.51
C MET A 20 -14.63 18.71 -10.32
N ILE A 21 -15.19 18.75 -9.11
CA ILE A 21 -16.36 19.57 -8.79
C ILE A 21 -15.99 21.05 -8.92
N ALA A 22 -14.86 21.49 -8.37
CA ALA A 22 -14.42 22.88 -8.46
C ALA A 22 -14.08 23.30 -9.90
N ALA A 23 -13.61 22.38 -10.74
CA ALA A 23 -13.38 22.62 -12.16
C ALA A 23 -14.69 22.84 -12.93
N ILE A 24 -15.78 22.17 -12.59
CA ILE A 24 -17.10 22.38 -13.21
C ILE A 24 -17.79 23.61 -12.59
N TRP A 25 -17.78 23.72 -11.27
CA TRP A 25 -18.43 24.76 -10.48
C TRP A 25 -17.43 25.43 -9.52
N PRO A 26 -16.81 26.55 -9.92
CA PRO A 26 -15.81 27.24 -9.10
C PRO A 26 -16.36 27.74 -7.77
N SER A 27 -17.68 27.97 -7.68
CA SER A 27 -18.38 28.31 -6.44
C SER A 27 -18.18 27.27 -5.33
N TYR A 28 -17.83 26.02 -5.67
CA TYR A 28 -17.52 24.98 -4.70
C TYR A 28 -16.31 25.34 -3.83
N ASN A 29 -15.37 26.17 -4.32
CA ASN A 29 -14.25 26.66 -3.52
C ASN A 29 -14.69 27.62 -2.40
N ASN A 30 -15.87 28.23 -2.52
CA ASN A 30 -16.42 29.17 -1.55
C ASN A 30 -17.41 28.51 -0.58
N LEU A 31 -17.47 27.18 -0.55
CA LEU A 31 -18.36 26.46 0.36
C LEU A 31 -18.00 26.80 1.82
N PRO A 32 -18.94 27.31 2.63
CA PRO A 32 -18.69 27.62 4.03
C PRO A 32 -18.22 26.39 4.79
N ASN A 33 -17.16 26.54 5.58
CA ASN A 33 -16.65 25.46 6.39
C ASN A 33 -17.43 25.37 7.71
N SER A 34 -18.21 24.31 7.86
CA SER A 34 -18.97 23.99 9.08
C SER A 34 -18.26 22.98 10.00
N ILE A 35 -17.16 22.37 9.54
CA ILE A 35 -16.36 21.43 10.33
C ILE A 35 -15.31 22.20 11.14
N PRO A 36 -15.12 21.92 12.44
CA PRO A 36 -14.06 22.53 13.23
C PRO A 36 -12.68 22.36 12.60
N THR A 37 -11.86 23.42 12.61
CA THR A 37 -10.50 23.40 12.07
C THR A 37 -9.61 22.35 12.74
N SER A 38 -9.89 22.02 14.01
CA SER A 38 -9.22 20.95 14.76
C SER A 38 -9.41 19.55 14.16
N SER A 39 -10.42 19.34 13.31
CA SER A 39 -10.68 18.05 12.66
C SER A 39 -9.70 17.73 11.53
N GLY A 40 -8.90 18.70 11.07
CA GLY A 40 -7.91 18.51 10.00
C GLY A 40 -8.52 18.30 8.60
N VAL A 41 -9.81 18.59 8.42
CA VAL A 41 -10.52 18.48 7.14
C VAL A 41 -11.57 19.58 7.02
N THR A 42 -11.71 20.14 5.82
CA THR A 42 -12.77 21.12 5.52
C THR A 42 -14.07 20.44 5.09
N THR A 43 -15.22 21.11 5.25
CA THR A 43 -16.51 20.62 4.74
C THR A 43 -16.45 20.22 3.26
N LYS A 44 -15.76 21.02 2.44
CA LYS A 44 -15.55 20.76 1.02
C LYS A 44 -14.84 19.43 0.77
N GLN A 45 -13.70 19.22 1.43
CA GLN A 45 -12.92 17.99 1.31
C GLN A 45 -13.70 16.78 1.82
N PHE A 46 -14.36 16.90 2.98
CA PHE A 46 -15.12 15.81 3.58
C PHE A 46 -16.30 15.37 2.69
N VAL A 47 -17.04 16.32 2.11
CA VAL A 47 -18.13 16.02 1.17
C VAL A 47 -17.61 15.32 -0.07
N SER A 48 -16.53 15.81 -0.67
CA SER A 48 -15.92 15.17 -1.86
C SER A 48 -15.39 13.77 -1.55
N PHE A 49 -14.80 13.59 -0.37
CA PHE A 49 -14.37 12.30 0.15
C PHE A 49 -15.54 11.32 0.29
N LEU A 50 -16.66 11.74 0.90
CA LEU A 50 -17.86 10.91 0.99
C LEU A 50 -18.42 10.56 -0.39
N PHE A 51 -18.41 11.50 -1.34
CA PHE A 51 -18.81 11.21 -2.71
C PHE A 51 -17.93 10.15 -3.36
N PHE A 52 -16.60 10.30 -3.29
CA PHE A 52 -15.70 9.28 -3.83
C PHE A 52 -15.89 7.93 -3.15
N TRP A 53 -16.02 7.91 -1.82
CA TRP A 53 -16.28 6.70 -1.06
C TRP A 53 -17.55 6.00 -1.54
N LEU A 54 -18.68 6.71 -1.61
CA LEU A 54 -19.97 6.18 -2.10
C LEU A 54 -19.85 5.64 -3.54
N LEU A 55 -19.21 6.40 -4.43
CA LEU A 55 -19.03 6.00 -5.83
C LEU A 55 -18.08 4.80 -6.00
N SER A 56 -17.19 4.56 -5.04
CA SER A 56 -16.30 3.40 -5.04
C SER A 56 -17.00 2.10 -4.61
N LEU A 57 -18.09 2.19 -3.83
CA LEU A 57 -18.78 1.03 -3.26
C LEU A 57 -19.33 0.02 -4.29
N PRO A 58 -19.94 0.44 -5.41
CA PRO A 58 -20.38 -0.51 -6.44
C PRO A 58 -19.22 -1.31 -7.04
N ALA A 59 -18.04 -0.72 -7.14
CA ALA A 59 -16.88 -1.39 -7.71
C ALA A 59 -16.34 -2.53 -6.83
N LEU A 60 -16.62 -2.50 -5.51
CA LEU A 60 -16.29 -3.57 -4.56
C LEU A 60 -17.15 -4.83 -4.75
N TRP A 61 -18.31 -4.70 -5.41
CA TRP A 61 -19.24 -5.81 -5.59
C TRP A 61 -18.73 -6.85 -6.59
N PHE A 62 -18.01 -6.39 -7.62
CA PHE A 62 -17.62 -7.25 -8.73
C PHE A 62 -16.46 -8.17 -8.35
N PRO A 63 -16.52 -9.46 -8.73
CA PRO A 63 -15.37 -10.37 -8.61
C PRO A 63 -14.15 -9.85 -9.34
N ILE A 64 -12.97 -10.06 -8.77
CA ILE A 64 -11.68 -9.51 -9.23
C ILE A 64 -11.44 -9.78 -10.71
N TYR A 65 -11.74 -11.00 -11.19
CA TYR A 65 -11.53 -11.38 -12.59
C TYR A 65 -12.38 -10.58 -13.58
N LYS A 66 -13.56 -10.06 -13.16
CA LYS A 66 -14.41 -9.18 -13.98
C LYS A 66 -13.90 -7.74 -13.98
N VAL A 67 -13.21 -7.31 -12.92
CA VAL A 67 -12.66 -5.94 -12.79
C VAL A 67 -11.48 -5.71 -13.74
N ARG A 68 -10.96 -6.75 -14.42
CA ARG A 68 -9.86 -6.65 -15.39
C ARG A 68 -10.02 -5.51 -16.40
N HIS A 69 -11.24 -5.25 -16.88
CA HIS A 69 -11.50 -4.20 -17.87
C HIS A 69 -11.34 -2.79 -17.28
N LEU A 70 -11.71 -2.60 -16.01
CA LEU A 70 -11.44 -1.35 -15.29
C LEU A 70 -9.93 -1.13 -15.17
N PHE A 71 -9.17 -2.19 -14.87
CA PHE A 71 -7.70 -2.11 -14.84
C PHE A 71 -7.10 -1.79 -16.20
N THR A 72 -7.63 -2.35 -17.29
CA THR A 72 -7.19 -2.03 -18.66
C THR A 72 -7.41 -0.56 -18.97
N VAL A 73 -8.61 -0.01 -18.73
CA VAL A 73 -8.90 1.41 -18.97
C VAL A 73 -7.99 2.29 -18.11
N LYS A 74 -7.87 1.97 -16.81
CA LYS A 74 -6.96 2.66 -15.88
C LYS A 74 -5.53 2.71 -16.41
N ALA A 75 -5.02 1.59 -16.93
CA ALA A 75 -3.63 1.44 -17.38
C ALA A 75 -3.28 2.34 -18.57
N TYR A 76 -4.25 2.72 -19.41
CA TYR A 76 -4.03 3.68 -20.49
C TYR A 76 -4.32 5.11 -20.05
N PHE A 77 -5.46 5.34 -19.40
CA PHE A 77 -5.94 6.69 -19.12
C PHE A 77 -5.14 7.41 -18.04
N SER A 78 -4.80 6.72 -16.94
CA SER A 78 -4.14 7.35 -15.79
C SER A 78 -2.70 7.79 -16.11
N PRO A 79 -1.87 6.97 -16.79
CA PRO A 79 -0.54 7.40 -17.20
C PRO A 79 -0.58 8.56 -18.20
N ALA A 80 -1.53 8.56 -19.14
CA ALA A 80 -1.71 9.69 -20.06
C ALA A 80 -2.02 11.00 -19.31
N CYS A 81 -2.86 10.95 -18.28
CA CYS A 81 -3.14 12.10 -17.41
C CYS A 81 -1.90 12.56 -16.63
N ALA A 82 -1.10 11.62 -16.10
CA ALA A 82 0.15 11.94 -15.39
C ALA A 82 1.18 12.61 -16.34
N ILE A 83 1.32 12.12 -17.56
CA ILE A 83 2.20 12.69 -18.59
C ILE A 83 1.70 14.07 -19.03
N ALA A 84 0.38 14.23 -19.21
CA ALA A 84 -0.21 15.53 -19.53
C ALA A 84 0.04 16.56 -18.42
N PHE A 85 -0.12 16.16 -17.16
CA PHE A 85 0.18 17.00 -16.01
C PHE A 85 1.66 17.38 -15.93
N PHE A 86 2.55 16.41 -16.16
CA PHE A 86 4.00 16.62 -16.24
C PHE A 86 4.38 17.64 -17.31
N GLY A 87 3.88 17.47 -18.55
CA GLY A 87 4.14 18.39 -19.64
C GLY A 87 3.60 19.80 -19.35
N TRP A 88 2.42 19.90 -18.73
CA TRP A 88 1.85 21.19 -18.36
C TRP A 88 2.65 21.92 -17.27
N ALA A 89 3.11 21.20 -16.23
CA ALA A 89 3.92 21.77 -15.18
C ALA A 89 5.26 22.32 -15.72
N ILE A 90 5.91 21.58 -16.62
CA ILE A 90 7.17 22.00 -17.27
C ILE A 90 6.95 23.24 -18.13
N ALA A 91 5.87 23.25 -18.93
CA ALA A 91 5.55 24.38 -19.79
C ALA A 91 5.32 25.67 -18.97
N ARG A 92 4.59 25.57 -17.85
CA ARG A 92 4.34 26.72 -16.95
C ARG A 92 5.60 27.19 -16.21
N ALA A 93 6.50 26.27 -15.85
CA ALA A 93 7.77 26.59 -15.23
C ALA A 93 8.85 27.05 -16.23
N HIS A 94 8.56 27.03 -17.54
CA HIS A 94 9.53 27.29 -18.61
C HIS A 94 10.78 26.40 -18.54
N GLY A 95 10.61 25.16 -18.04
CA GLY A 95 11.71 24.23 -17.81
C GLY A 95 11.42 23.20 -16.72
N LEU A 96 12.44 22.42 -16.38
CA LEU A 96 12.35 21.30 -15.42
C LEU A 96 12.46 21.76 -13.94
N GLY A 97 12.50 23.07 -13.72
CA GLY A 97 12.68 23.69 -12.41
C GLY A 97 14.11 23.56 -11.86
N PRO A 98 14.36 24.04 -10.62
CA PRO A 98 15.70 24.17 -10.06
C PRO A 98 16.40 22.84 -9.78
N ILE A 99 15.67 21.72 -9.72
CA ILE A 99 16.23 20.42 -9.30
C ILE A 99 17.38 19.92 -10.17
N ILE A 100 17.47 20.38 -11.43
CA ILE A 100 18.53 19.96 -12.37
C ILE A 100 19.85 20.69 -12.10
N ASP A 101 19.75 21.96 -11.75
CA ASP A 101 20.93 22.81 -11.50
C ASP A 101 21.27 22.89 -10.01
N GLN A 102 20.43 22.31 -9.14
CA GLN A 102 20.61 22.32 -7.70
C GLN A 102 21.81 21.45 -7.29
N SER A 103 22.77 22.06 -6.62
CA SER A 103 23.91 21.33 -6.05
C SER A 103 23.49 20.42 -4.91
N TYR A 104 24.09 19.22 -4.86
CA TYR A 104 23.89 18.26 -3.79
C TYR A 104 24.36 18.85 -2.46
N GLN A 105 23.50 18.75 -1.44
CA GLN A 105 23.76 19.32 -0.10
C GLN A 105 24.34 18.31 0.88
N ALA A 106 24.12 17.00 0.64
CA ALA A 106 24.58 15.93 1.50
C ALA A 106 25.84 15.28 0.92
N HIS A 107 26.82 15.00 1.77
CA HIS A 107 28.10 14.39 1.42
C HIS A 107 28.45 13.23 2.36
N GLY A 108 29.38 12.37 1.94
CA GLY A 108 29.94 11.32 2.78
C GLY A 108 28.89 10.39 3.41
N SER A 109 28.97 10.21 4.73
CA SER A 109 28.04 9.35 5.49
C SER A 109 26.60 9.81 5.42
N ASP A 110 26.35 11.12 5.40
CA ASP A 110 24.99 11.66 5.43
C ASP A 110 24.27 11.36 4.12
N LEU A 111 24.99 11.41 3.00
CA LEU A 111 24.46 10.99 1.69
C LEU A 111 24.16 9.49 1.67
N ALA A 112 25.05 8.65 2.20
CA ALA A 112 24.85 7.20 2.25
C ALA A 112 23.61 6.84 3.09
N TRP A 113 23.43 7.47 4.26
CA TRP A 113 22.25 7.26 5.10
C TRP A 113 20.98 7.83 4.49
N ALA A 114 21.05 8.96 3.78
CA ALA A 114 19.91 9.49 3.03
C ALA A 114 19.47 8.50 1.93
N PHE A 115 20.43 7.93 1.20
CA PHE A 115 20.17 6.92 0.17
C PHE A 115 19.51 5.66 0.74
N LEU A 116 20.06 5.11 1.84
CA LEU A 116 19.48 3.95 2.51
C LEU A 116 18.06 4.20 3.03
N LYS A 117 17.82 5.35 3.67
CA LYS A 117 16.47 5.75 4.13
C LYS A 117 15.49 5.87 2.97
N SER A 118 15.91 6.39 1.82
CA SER A 118 15.07 6.46 0.62
C SER A 118 14.69 5.08 0.09
N ILE A 119 15.65 4.13 0.05
CA ILE A 119 15.35 2.73 -0.32
C ILE A 119 14.36 2.13 0.68
N MET A 120 14.57 2.31 1.98
CA MET A 120 13.67 1.77 3.00
C MET A 120 12.27 2.36 2.88
N SER A 121 12.14 3.65 2.58
CA SER A 121 10.84 4.28 2.33
C SER A 121 10.12 3.65 1.14
N CYS A 122 10.85 3.28 0.08
CA CYS A 122 10.26 2.60 -1.08
C CYS A 122 9.79 1.18 -0.72
N ILE A 123 10.60 0.42 0.02
CA ILE A 123 10.21 -0.93 0.48
C ILE A 123 9.00 -0.84 1.42
N ALA A 124 8.99 0.08 2.37
CA ALA A 124 7.89 0.30 3.29
C ALA A 124 6.56 0.59 2.57
N ASN A 125 6.61 1.35 1.46
CA ASN A 125 5.46 1.65 0.62
C ASN A 125 4.86 0.40 -0.05
N PHE A 126 5.70 -0.60 -0.38
CA PHE A 126 5.26 -1.85 -1.01
C PHE A 126 5.11 -3.03 -0.05
N ALA A 127 5.53 -2.90 1.22
CA ALA A 127 5.53 -3.97 2.22
C ALA A 127 4.17 -4.69 2.32
N ALA A 128 3.07 -3.94 2.31
CA ALA A 128 1.73 -4.51 2.35
C ALA A 128 1.42 -5.34 1.10
N LEU A 129 1.83 -4.88 -0.09
CA LEU A 129 1.64 -5.61 -1.34
C LEU A 129 2.49 -6.88 -1.37
N VAL A 130 3.75 -6.81 -0.89
CA VAL A 130 4.67 -7.95 -0.87
C VAL A 130 4.07 -9.12 -0.07
N ILE A 131 3.53 -8.85 1.12
CA ILE A 131 2.98 -9.90 2.00
C ILE A 131 1.64 -10.44 1.48
N ASN A 132 0.84 -9.62 0.80
CA ASN A 132 -0.44 -10.03 0.23
C ASN A 132 -0.34 -10.43 -1.25
N ASN A 133 0.87 -10.52 -1.82
CA ASN A 133 1.07 -10.95 -3.19
C ASN A 133 0.42 -12.33 -3.50
N PRO A 134 0.41 -13.30 -2.55
CA PRO A 134 -0.30 -14.57 -2.73
C PRO A 134 -1.80 -14.43 -3.08
N ASP A 135 -2.47 -13.34 -2.70
CA ASP A 135 -3.88 -13.08 -3.05
C ASP A 135 -4.09 -13.01 -4.57
N PHE A 136 -3.05 -12.61 -5.31
CA PHE A 136 -3.07 -12.49 -6.77
C PHE A 136 -2.38 -13.67 -7.44
N THR A 137 -1.22 -14.09 -6.93
CA THR A 137 -0.43 -15.13 -7.58
C THR A 137 -1.06 -16.50 -7.50
N ARG A 138 -2.02 -16.73 -6.58
CA ARG A 138 -2.83 -17.96 -6.57
C ARG A 138 -3.68 -18.17 -7.82
N TYR A 139 -3.90 -17.11 -8.61
CA TYR A 139 -4.62 -17.17 -9.89
C TYR A 139 -3.67 -17.25 -11.11
N ALA A 140 -2.36 -17.30 -10.89
CA ALA A 140 -1.38 -17.50 -11.96
C ALA A 140 -1.35 -18.97 -12.39
N HIS A 141 -1.13 -19.23 -13.68
CA HIS A 141 -0.97 -20.59 -14.18
C HIS A 141 0.43 -21.12 -13.89
N ASP A 142 1.45 -20.28 -14.12
CA ASP A 142 2.84 -20.60 -13.86
C ASP A 142 3.51 -19.60 -12.89
N PRO A 143 4.50 -20.01 -12.08
CA PRO A 143 5.27 -19.10 -11.22
C PRO A 143 5.92 -17.92 -11.99
N LYS A 144 6.23 -18.14 -13.27
CA LYS A 144 6.81 -17.12 -14.16
C LYS A 144 5.84 -15.99 -14.48
N ASP A 145 4.53 -16.27 -14.47
CA ASP A 145 3.48 -15.29 -14.73
C ASP A 145 3.36 -14.28 -13.59
N ALA A 146 3.77 -14.67 -12.38
CA ALA A 146 3.87 -13.76 -11.25
C ALA A 146 5.19 -12.97 -11.25
N LEU A 147 6.32 -13.65 -11.51
CA LEU A 147 7.65 -13.07 -11.35
C LEU A 147 7.96 -11.96 -12.35
N TRP A 148 7.86 -12.25 -13.66
CA TRP A 148 8.35 -11.33 -14.70
C TRP A 148 7.57 -10.03 -14.80
N PRO A 149 6.23 -10.04 -14.77
CA PRO A 149 5.46 -8.80 -14.82
C PRO A 149 5.80 -7.91 -13.62
N GLN A 150 5.89 -8.45 -12.41
CA GLN A 150 6.18 -7.67 -11.21
C GLN A 150 7.61 -7.11 -11.21
N LEU A 151 8.60 -7.93 -11.59
CA LEU A 151 10.01 -7.53 -11.63
C LEU A 151 10.27 -6.37 -12.59
N ILE A 152 9.49 -6.26 -13.67
CA ILE A 152 9.65 -5.20 -14.66
C ILE A 152 8.73 -4.02 -14.35
N THR A 153 7.44 -4.27 -14.15
CA THR A 153 6.43 -3.19 -14.08
C THR A 153 6.53 -2.39 -12.79
N ILE A 154 6.89 -3.01 -11.66
CA ILE A 154 6.99 -2.30 -10.38
C ILE A 154 8.18 -1.32 -10.40
N PRO A 155 9.43 -1.74 -10.69
CA PRO A 155 10.56 -0.80 -10.69
C PRO A 155 10.42 0.27 -11.77
N VAL A 156 10.02 -0.10 -13.00
CA VAL A 156 9.89 0.87 -14.10
C VAL A 156 8.74 1.84 -13.83
N GLY A 157 7.57 1.34 -13.43
CA GLY A 157 6.42 2.18 -13.09
C GLY A 157 6.71 3.12 -11.94
N PHE A 158 7.36 2.63 -10.88
CA PHE A 158 7.74 3.45 -9.73
C PHE A 158 8.80 4.50 -10.09
N ALA A 159 9.79 4.16 -10.91
CA ALA A 159 10.81 5.10 -11.39
C ALA A 159 10.19 6.24 -12.22
N VAL A 160 9.32 5.91 -13.19
CA VAL A 160 8.65 6.90 -14.05
C VAL A 160 7.75 7.81 -13.22
N THR A 161 6.93 7.24 -12.33
CA THR A 161 6.02 8.04 -11.49
C THR A 161 6.76 8.92 -10.48
N SER A 162 7.84 8.41 -9.88
CA SER A 162 8.71 9.19 -8.98
C SER A 162 9.39 10.32 -9.73
N PHE A 163 9.90 10.06 -10.94
CA PHE A 163 10.50 11.08 -11.79
C PHE A 163 9.50 12.21 -12.10
N ILE A 164 8.28 11.86 -12.53
CA ILE A 164 7.21 12.84 -12.76
C ILE A 164 6.94 13.66 -11.49
N GLY A 165 6.78 13.01 -10.34
CA GLY A 165 6.51 13.69 -9.07
C GLY A 165 7.61 14.68 -8.66
N ILE A 166 8.88 14.28 -8.77
CA ILE A 166 10.03 15.12 -8.42
C ILE A 166 10.09 16.37 -9.31
N ILE A 167 9.97 16.20 -10.63
CA ILE A 167 10.03 17.32 -11.57
C ILE A 167 8.83 18.25 -11.41
N VAL A 168 7.62 17.70 -11.27
CA VAL A 168 6.41 18.52 -11.04
C VAL A 168 6.54 19.33 -9.75
N SER A 169 7.06 18.73 -8.68
CA SER A 169 7.33 19.43 -7.42
C SER A 169 8.40 20.52 -7.59
N SER A 170 9.47 20.23 -8.32
CA SER A 170 10.51 21.21 -8.70
C SER A 170 9.91 22.40 -9.47
N SER A 171 9.15 22.12 -10.53
CA SER A 171 8.46 23.12 -11.35
C SER A 171 7.53 24.01 -10.53
N SER A 172 6.84 23.46 -9.53
CA SER A 172 5.97 24.27 -8.65
C SER A 172 6.72 25.34 -7.87
N SER A 173 8.01 25.14 -7.56
CA SER A 173 8.85 26.15 -6.91
C SER A 173 9.07 27.37 -7.80
N VAL A 174 9.20 27.15 -9.12
CA VAL A 174 9.33 28.24 -10.10
C VAL A 174 8.00 28.96 -10.30
N ILE A 175 6.89 28.22 -10.37
CA ILE A 175 5.57 28.77 -10.66
C ILE A 175 4.99 29.54 -9.47
N PHE A 176 5.16 29.01 -8.26
CA PHE A 176 4.48 29.48 -7.04
C PHE A 176 5.43 29.87 -5.90
N GLY A 177 6.74 29.82 -6.10
CA GLY A 177 7.73 30.17 -5.07
C GLY A 177 7.93 29.13 -3.98
N GLN A 178 7.27 27.97 -4.05
CA GLN A 178 7.39 26.89 -3.07
C GLN A 178 7.26 25.50 -3.70
N ALA A 179 8.01 24.52 -3.18
CA ALA A 179 7.93 23.14 -3.62
C ALA A 179 6.68 22.46 -3.05
N VAL A 180 5.73 22.11 -3.92
CA VAL A 180 4.52 21.40 -3.57
C VAL A 180 4.74 19.91 -3.79
N TRP A 181 4.67 19.13 -2.72
CA TRP A 181 4.91 17.68 -2.77
C TRP A 181 3.67 16.88 -3.22
N ASN A 182 2.46 17.39 -2.95
CA ASN A 182 1.21 16.75 -3.32
C ASN A 182 0.72 17.26 -4.70
N PRO A 183 0.63 16.39 -5.73
CA PRO A 183 0.20 16.79 -7.07
C PRO A 183 -1.25 17.31 -7.12
N LEU A 184 -2.13 16.84 -6.23
CA LEU A 184 -3.51 17.30 -6.15
C LEU A 184 -3.59 18.73 -5.59
N THR A 185 -2.75 19.05 -4.61
CA THR A 185 -2.60 20.43 -4.13
C THR A 185 -2.12 21.34 -5.25
N LEU A 186 -1.13 20.91 -6.03
CA LEU A 186 -0.62 21.70 -7.15
C LEU A 186 -1.67 21.94 -8.25
N LEU A 187 -2.46 20.91 -8.60
CA LEU A 187 -3.61 21.07 -9.50
C LEU A 187 -4.65 22.05 -8.94
N GLY A 188 -4.87 22.03 -7.62
CA GLY A 188 -5.72 22.99 -6.94
C GLY A 188 -5.21 24.42 -7.02
N MET A 189 -3.89 24.61 -6.99
CA MET A 189 -3.28 25.93 -7.22
C MET A 189 -3.39 26.37 -8.68
N PHE A 190 -3.25 25.46 -9.64
CA PHE A 190 -3.52 25.76 -11.06
C PHE A 190 -4.96 26.18 -11.30
N LEU A 191 -5.90 25.67 -10.50
CA LEU A 191 -7.33 25.97 -10.64
C LEU A 191 -7.72 27.40 -10.25
N GLN A 192 -6.96 28.08 -9.38
CA GLN A 192 -7.37 29.38 -8.82
C GLN A 192 -7.59 30.47 -9.87
N ASP A 193 -6.70 30.51 -10.88
CA ASP A 193 -6.74 31.48 -11.99
C ASP A 193 -7.01 30.81 -13.34
N ALA A 194 -7.63 29.62 -13.33
CA ALA A 194 -7.80 28.81 -14.53
C ALA A 194 -8.90 29.33 -15.46
N ASN A 195 -8.57 29.46 -16.75
CA ASN A 195 -9.57 29.67 -17.80
C ASN A 195 -10.39 28.38 -18.07
N SER A 196 -11.43 28.47 -18.91
CA SER A 196 -12.33 27.34 -19.20
C SER A 196 -11.61 26.10 -19.76
N ALA A 197 -10.57 26.28 -20.57
CA ALA A 197 -9.80 25.17 -21.12
C ALA A 197 -8.90 24.52 -20.06
N GLU A 198 -8.25 25.32 -19.21
CA GLU A 198 -7.44 24.83 -18.09
C GLU A 198 -8.29 24.08 -17.07
N ARG A 199 -9.51 24.58 -16.78
CA ARG A 199 -10.48 23.89 -15.93
C ARG A 199 -10.87 22.53 -16.49
N PHE A 200 -11.10 22.43 -17.80
CA PHE A 200 -11.35 21.14 -18.45
C PHE A 200 -10.14 20.20 -18.31
N GLY A 201 -8.92 20.71 -18.54
CA GLY A 201 -7.68 19.94 -18.34
C GLY A 201 -7.54 19.40 -16.92
N ILE A 202 -7.81 20.24 -15.90
CA ILE A 202 -7.79 19.86 -14.48
C ILE A 202 -8.83 18.77 -14.20
N PHE A 203 -10.05 18.91 -14.74
CA PHE A 203 -11.08 17.89 -14.60
C PHE A 203 -10.63 16.54 -15.17
N VAL A 204 -10.07 16.53 -16.38
CA VAL A 204 -9.60 15.30 -17.04
C VAL A 204 -8.46 14.64 -16.25
N ILE A 205 -7.47 15.42 -15.82
CA ILE A 205 -6.34 14.91 -15.03
C ILE A 205 -6.83 14.38 -13.68
N ALA A 206 -7.68 15.13 -12.98
CA ALA A 206 -8.25 14.71 -11.71
C ALA A 206 -9.12 13.46 -11.85
N ALA A 207 -9.87 13.31 -12.94
CA ALA A 207 -10.63 12.09 -13.22
C ALA A 207 -9.69 10.89 -13.47
N GLY A 208 -8.57 11.08 -14.16
CA GLY A 208 -7.54 10.06 -14.34
C GLY A 208 -6.93 9.63 -13.02
N PHE A 209 -6.62 10.57 -12.13
CA PHE A 209 -6.12 10.27 -10.80
C PHE A 209 -7.18 9.61 -9.92
N ALA A 210 -8.44 10.03 -9.97
CA ALA A 210 -9.55 9.39 -9.27
C ALA A 210 -9.72 7.92 -9.70
N LEU A 211 -9.64 7.64 -11.01
CA LEU A 211 -9.68 6.28 -11.54
C LEU A 211 -8.46 5.45 -11.07
N ALA A 212 -7.28 6.07 -11.02
CA ALA A 212 -6.08 5.44 -10.50
C ALA A 212 -6.24 5.05 -9.03
N GLN A 213 -6.83 5.93 -8.22
CA GLN A 213 -7.13 5.66 -6.81
C GLN A 213 -8.14 4.53 -6.67
N LEU A 214 -9.25 4.59 -7.41
CA LEU A 214 -10.28 3.55 -7.37
C LEU A 214 -9.71 2.16 -7.66
N GLY A 215 -9.00 2.00 -8.79
CA GLY A 215 -8.47 0.70 -9.17
C GLY A 215 -7.39 0.20 -8.20
N THR A 216 -6.51 1.09 -7.72
CA THR A 216 -5.50 0.70 -6.72
C THR A 216 -6.15 0.28 -5.42
N ASN A 217 -7.22 0.97 -5.01
CA ASN A 217 -7.90 0.67 -3.76
C ASN A 217 -8.62 -0.67 -3.78
N ILE A 218 -9.21 -1.02 -4.94
CA ILE A 218 -9.84 -2.33 -5.14
C ILE A 218 -8.79 -3.44 -5.08
N ALA A 219 -7.74 -3.33 -5.89
CA ALA A 219 -6.70 -4.36 -5.97
C ALA A 219 -5.94 -4.48 -4.65
N ALA A 220 -5.23 -3.44 -4.24
CA ALA A 220 -4.25 -3.57 -3.16
C ALA A 220 -4.88 -3.68 -1.76
N ASN A 221 -6.10 -3.15 -1.57
CA ASN A 221 -6.62 -2.92 -0.23
C ASN A 221 -7.91 -3.69 0.07
N SER A 222 -8.97 -3.51 -0.72
CA SER A 222 -10.25 -4.15 -0.39
C SER A 222 -10.21 -5.66 -0.58
N VAL A 223 -9.55 -6.13 -1.65
CA VAL A 223 -9.36 -7.57 -1.90
C VAL A 223 -8.54 -8.20 -0.79
N SER A 224 -7.38 -7.61 -0.47
CA SER A 224 -6.52 -8.12 0.61
C SER A 224 -7.23 -8.13 1.96
N ALA A 225 -7.96 -7.07 2.31
CA ALA A 225 -8.78 -7.06 3.52
C ALA A 225 -9.88 -8.13 3.48
N GLY A 226 -10.53 -8.30 2.33
CA GLY A 226 -11.56 -9.30 2.10
C GLY A 226 -11.05 -10.72 2.29
N THR A 227 -9.91 -11.06 1.70
CA THR A 227 -9.28 -12.38 1.82
C THR A 227 -8.89 -12.67 3.27
N ASN A 228 -8.22 -11.72 3.94
CA ASN A 228 -7.84 -11.85 5.34
C ASN A 228 -9.05 -12.04 6.28
N LEU A 229 -10.13 -11.27 6.08
CA LEU A 229 -11.36 -11.40 6.88
C LEU A 229 -12.09 -12.71 6.62
N THR A 230 -12.07 -13.20 5.38
CA THR A 230 -12.65 -14.50 5.03
C THR A 230 -11.87 -15.63 5.70
N ALA A 231 -10.54 -15.54 5.76
CA ALA A 231 -9.71 -16.50 6.48
C ALA A 231 -9.95 -16.46 8.00
N LEU A 232 -10.13 -15.27 8.57
CA LEU A 232 -10.34 -15.09 10.01
C LEU A 232 -11.76 -15.48 10.48
N LEU A 233 -12.77 -15.12 9.71
CA LEU A 233 -14.20 -15.28 10.05
C LEU A 233 -14.98 -15.92 8.88
N PRO A 234 -14.63 -17.14 8.44
CA PRO A 234 -15.15 -17.75 7.20
C PRO A 234 -16.67 -17.96 7.20
N ARG A 235 -17.29 -18.07 8.39
CA ARG A 235 -18.75 -18.22 8.52
C ARG A 235 -19.52 -16.91 8.33
N PHE A 236 -18.86 -15.76 8.48
CA PHE A 236 -19.51 -14.44 8.51
C PHE A 236 -19.09 -13.56 7.34
N CYS A 237 -17.83 -13.66 6.93
CA CYS A 237 -17.22 -12.81 5.92
C CYS A 237 -16.93 -13.60 4.64
N THR A 238 -17.38 -13.05 3.52
CA THR A 238 -16.92 -13.39 2.17
C THR A 238 -15.98 -12.28 1.71
N ILE A 239 -15.21 -12.49 0.63
CA ILE A 239 -14.30 -11.45 0.10
C ILE A 239 -15.06 -10.14 -0.16
N ARG A 240 -16.29 -10.25 -0.71
CA ARG A 240 -17.17 -9.08 -0.96
C ARG A 240 -17.57 -8.38 0.34
N ARG A 241 -18.06 -9.13 1.34
CA ARG A 241 -18.45 -8.56 2.64
C ARG A 241 -17.27 -7.94 3.36
N GLY A 242 -16.10 -8.58 3.32
CA GLY A 242 -14.87 -8.06 3.89
C GLY A 242 -14.38 -6.78 3.19
N GLY A 243 -14.57 -6.66 1.88
CA GLY A 243 -14.33 -5.43 1.13
C GLY A 243 -15.21 -4.26 1.59
N TYR A 244 -16.50 -4.50 1.85
CA TYR A 244 -17.39 -3.48 2.42
C TYR A 244 -17.04 -3.12 3.86
N LEU A 245 -16.64 -4.10 4.68
CA LEU A 245 -16.18 -3.83 6.05
C LEU A 245 -14.88 -3.00 6.04
N CYS A 246 -13.97 -3.30 5.12
CA CYS A 246 -12.77 -2.52 4.86
C CYS A 246 -13.13 -1.06 4.50
N ALA A 247 -14.11 -0.87 3.62
CA ALA A 247 -14.57 0.46 3.24
C ALA A 247 -15.19 1.24 4.41
N ALA A 248 -15.98 0.58 5.26
CA ALA A 248 -16.60 1.20 6.43
C ALA A 248 -15.57 1.59 7.49
N ILE A 249 -14.62 0.71 7.82
CA ILE A 249 -13.57 1.00 8.81
C ILE A 249 -12.57 2.03 8.26
N GLY A 250 -12.24 1.96 6.97
CA GLY A 250 -11.41 2.95 6.29
C GLY A 250 -12.01 4.36 6.29
N LEU A 251 -13.34 4.46 6.28
CA LEU A 251 -14.06 5.73 6.48
C LEU A 251 -13.95 6.23 7.93
N ALA A 252 -14.22 5.34 8.89
CA ALA A 252 -14.30 5.68 10.32
C ALA A 252 -12.95 6.13 10.92
N MET A 253 -11.82 5.72 10.36
CA MET A 253 -10.49 6.02 10.89
C MET A 253 -9.97 7.44 10.62
N CYS A 254 -10.74 8.31 9.93
CA CYS A 254 -10.34 9.69 9.65
C CYS A 254 -8.98 9.79 8.90
N PRO A 255 -8.88 9.24 7.68
CA PRO A 255 -7.61 9.04 6.97
C PRO A 255 -6.83 10.31 6.62
N TRP A 256 -7.49 11.48 6.59
CA TRP A 256 -6.85 12.77 6.31
C TRP A 256 -5.76 13.13 7.33
N THR A 257 -5.86 12.63 8.56
CA THR A 257 -4.83 12.82 9.59
C THR A 257 -3.48 12.18 9.21
N LEU A 258 -3.50 11.15 8.36
CA LEU A 258 -2.31 10.42 7.93
C LEU A 258 -1.54 11.11 6.80
N VAL A 259 -2.23 11.94 6.01
CA VAL A 259 -1.67 12.63 4.82
C VAL A 259 -1.49 14.14 5.03
N GLU A 260 -1.64 14.62 6.26
CA GLU A 260 -1.53 16.03 6.61
C GLU A 260 -0.16 16.64 6.25
N SER A 261 0.92 15.85 6.31
CA SER A 261 2.25 16.27 5.87
C SER A 261 3.07 15.11 5.32
N SER A 262 4.07 15.43 4.49
CA SER A 262 5.02 14.43 3.97
C SER A 262 5.78 13.70 5.08
N SER A 263 6.12 14.40 6.16
CA SER A 263 6.86 13.82 7.30
C SER A 263 5.99 12.88 8.11
N LYS A 264 4.73 13.22 8.39
CA LYS A 264 3.78 12.31 9.05
C LYS A 264 3.55 11.07 8.20
N PHE A 265 3.34 11.25 6.90
CA PHE A 265 3.13 10.16 5.96
C PHE A 265 4.31 9.17 5.95
N THR A 266 5.55 9.65 5.79
CA THR A 266 6.74 8.78 5.78
C THR A 266 7.00 8.12 7.14
N LEU A 267 6.70 8.80 8.25
CA LEU A 267 6.77 8.22 9.59
C LEU A 267 5.80 7.04 9.74
N TYR A 268 4.54 7.17 9.28
CA TYR A 268 3.57 6.08 9.32
C TYR A 268 3.99 4.88 8.46
N LEU A 269 4.49 5.12 7.24
CA LEU A 269 5.04 4.06 6.39
C LEU A 269 6.16 3.30 7.11
N SER A 270 7.09 4.04 7.71
CA SER A 270 8.23 3.47 8.42
C SER A 270 7.79 2.68 9.66
N ALA A 271 6.77 3.16 10.39
CA ALA A 271 6.18 2.45 11.52
C ALA A 271 5.57 1.10 11.08
N TYR A 272 4.80 1.10 9.99
CA TYR A 272 4.14 -0.10 9.48
C TYR A 272 5.11 -1.15 8.96
N SER A 273 6.20 -0.70 8.34
CA SER A 273 7.31 -1.53 7.88
C SER A 273 7.88 -2.43 9.00
N VAL A 274 7.97 -1.93 10.23
CA VAL A 274 8.47 -2.71 11.39
C VAL A 274 7.63 -3.96 11.66
N PHE A 275 6.31 -3.81 11.64
CA PHE A 275 5.38 -4.93 11.88
C PHE A 275 5.36 -5.88 10.68
N LEU A 276 5.24 -5.33 9.47
CA LEU A 276 5.10 -6.14 8.26
C LEU A 276 6.36 -6.96 7.97
N SER A 277 7.54 -6.36 8.08
CA SER A 277 8.80 -7.08 7.89
C SER A 277 8.96 -8.26 8.86
N SER A 278 8.55 -8.08 10.11
CA SER A 278 8.62 -9.12 11.13
C SER A 278 7.71 -10.31 10.79
N ILE A 279 6.51 -10.07 10.25
CA ILE A 279 5.61 -11.13 9.75
C ILE A 279 6.26 -11.83 8.55
N ALA A 280 6.75 -11.06 7.58
CA ALA A 280 7.37 -11.59 6.37
C ALA A 280 8.58 -12.49 6.69
N GLY A 281 9.40 -12.11 7.68
CA GLY A 281 10.55 -12.90 8.12
C GLY A 281 10.16 -14.27 8.70
N VAL A 282 9.12 -14.31 9.54
CA VAL A 282 8.59 -15.58 10.08
C VAL A 282 8.03 -16.45 8.97
N MET A 283 7.19 -15.89 8.09
CA MET A 283 6.58 -16.64 6.98
C MET A 283 7.63 -17.20 6.02
N ALA A 284 8.62 -16.37 5.63
CA ALA A 284 9.69 -16.80 4.75
C ALA A 284 10.57 -17.88 5.40
N SER A 285 10.90 -17.74 6.68
CA SER A 285 11.68 -18.74 7.41
C SER A 285 10.93 -20.06 7.56
N ASP A 286 9.63 -20.03 7.87
CA ASP A 286 8.82 -21.23 8.01
C ASP A 286 8.78 -22.02 6.69
N TYR A 287 8.46 -21.34 5.58
CA TYR A 287 8.34 -22.00 4.29
C TYR A 287 9.69 -22.45 3.71
N TYR A 288 10.71 -21.59 3.68
CA TYR A 288 11.97 -21.92 2.98
C TYR A 288 13.00 -22.65 3.84
N LEU A 289 13.09 -22.35 5.14
CA LEU A 289 14.16 -22.88 6.00
C LEU A 289 13.71 -24.05 6.87
N VAL A 290 12.50 -23.98 7.43
CA VAL A 290 11.98 -24.98 8.39
C VAL A 290 11.26 -26.11 7.66
N ARG A 291 10.26 -25.79 6.86
CA ARG A 291 9.41 -26.77 6.14
C ARG A 291 9.90 -27.10 4.74
N LYS A 292 10.81 -26.27 4.20
CA LYS A 292 11.46 -26.44 2.89
C LYS A 292 10.46 -26.75 1.77
N GLY A 293 9.40 -25.95 1.67
CA GLY A 293 8.37 -26.09 0.64
C GLY A 293 7.18 -26.97 1.03
N PHE A 294 7.25 -27.73 2.13
CA PHE A 294 6.14 -28.58 2.56
C PHE A 294 4.92 -27.77 3.00
N LEU A 295 3.77 -28.03 2.37
CA LEU A 295 2.47 -27.44 2.69
C LEU A 295 1.35 -28.48 2.60
N ASP A 296 0.88 -28.96 3.76
CA ASP A 296 -0.38 -29.72 3.84
C ASP A 296 -1.61 -28.80 3.76
N VAL A 297 -2.20 -28.69 2.56
CA VAL A 297 -3.38 -27.85 2.31
C VAL A 297 -4.58 -28.26 3.15
N GLN A 298 -4.81 -29.56 3.38
CA GLN A 298 -5.98 -30.02 4.14
C GLN A 298 -5.86 -29.60 5.61
N SER A 299 -4.66 -29.74 6.18
CA SER A 299 -4.39 -29.30 7.56
C SER A 299 -4.49 -27.78 7.73
N LEU A 300 -4.20 -26.96 6.71
CA LEU A 300 -4.35 -25.50 6.77
C LEU A 300 -5.81 -25.05 6.96
N TYR A 301 -6.78 -25.87 6.53
CA TYR A 301 -8.22 -25.60 6.67
C TYR A 301 -8.87 -26.40 7.82
N SER A 302 -8.07 -27.03 8.68
CA SER A 302 -8.55 -27.85 9.80
C SER A 302 -8.26 -27.20 11.16
N ALA A 303 -9.26 -27.15 12.04
CA ALA A 303 -9.12 -26.74 13.44
C ALA A 303 -8.96 -27.96 14.38
N GLN A 304 -8.55 -29.10 13.85
CA GLN A 304 -8.38 -30.33 14.63
C GLN A 304 -7.19 -30.21 15.59
N GLN A 305 -7.44 -30.53 16.87
CA GLN A 305 -6.39 -30.59 17.88
C GLN A 305 -5.31 -31.60 17.47
N GLY A 306 -4.04 -31.19 17.54
CA GLY A 306 -2.90 -32.02 17.14
C GLY A 306 -2.59 -32.01 15.64
N GLY A 307 -3.35 -31.26 14.83
CA GLY A 307 -3.01 -31.04 13.41
C GLY A 307 -1.70 -30.27 13.23
N THR A 308 -1.08 -30.41 12.06
CA THR A 308 0.25 -29.88 11.73
C THR A 308 0.43 -28.39 12.04
N TYR A 309 -0.62 -27.58 11.84
CA TYR A 309 -0.60 -26.13 12.05
C TYR A 309 -1.41 -25.65 13.27
N TYR A 310 -1.98 -26.58 14.05
CA TYR A 310 -2.90 -26.22 15.15
C TYR A 310 -2.22 -25.47 16.30
N GLY A 311 -0.94 -25.78 16.58
CA GLY A 311 -0.21 -25.18 17.70
C GLY A 311 -0.86 -25.44 19.06
N THR A 312 -0.80 -24.48 19.97
CA THR A 312 -1.42 -24.54 21.30
C THR A 312 -2.64 -23.64 21.32
N PHE A 313 -3.84 -24.21 21.48
CA PHE A 313 -5.12 -23.48 21.38
C PHE A 313 -5.33 -22.73 20.05
N GLY A 314 -4.82 -23.25 18.92
CA GLY A 314 -4.89 -22.58 17.63
C GLY A 314 -3.79 -21.54 17.40
N VAL A 315 -2.81 -21.44 18.31
CA VAL A 315 -1.76 -20.42 18.28
C VAL A 315 -0.37 -21.05 18.21
N SER A 316 0.43 -20.62 17.24
CA SER A 316 1.86 -20.93 17.18
C SER A 316 2.66 -19.92 18.00
N TRP A 317 2.97 -20.28 19.26
CA TRP A 317 3.78 -19.42 20.14
C TRP A 317 5.16 -19.11 19.57
N TYR A 318 5.77 -20.05 18.84
CA TYR A 318 7.09 -19.84 18.21
C TYR A 318 7.04 -18.72 17.16
N GLY A 319 5.98 -18.69 16.34
CA GLY A 319 5.77 -17.62 15.36
C GLY A 319 5.59 -16.26 16.02
N TYR A 320 4.77 -16.19 17.08
CA TYR A 320 4.56 -14.94 17.81
C TYR A 320 5.79 -14.45 18.57
N VAL A 321 6.56 -15.35 19.19
CA VAL A 321 7.84 -15.00 19.83
C VAL A 321 8.78 -14.40 18.79
N ALA A 322 8.99 -15.10 17.67
CA ALA A 322 9.84 -14.60 16.59
C ALA A 322 9.38 -13.24 16.04
N TYR A 323 8.08 -13.07 15.83
CA TYR A 323 7.47 -11.81 15.42
C TYR A 323 7.75 -10.67 16.42
N ILE A 324 7.56 -10.92 17.72
CA ILE A 324 7.81 -9.93 18.77
C ILE A 324 9.29 -9.51 18.78
N PHE A 325 10.23 -10.46 18.66
CA PHE A 325 11.65 -10.13 18.61
C PHE A 325 12.02 -9.27 17.38
N GLY A 326 11.40 -9.52 16.22
CA GLY A 326 11.54 -8.67 15.02
C GLY A 326 11.05 -7.24 15.24
N ILE A 327 9.98 -7.04 16.03
CA ILE A 327 9.51 -5.71 16.40
C ILE A 327 10.47 -5.04 17.41
N LEU A 328 10.87 -5.78 18.44
CA LEU A 328 11.65 -5.26 19.57
C LEU A 328 12.99 -4.67 19.12
N ILE A 329 13.63 -5.23 18.09
CA ILE A 329 14.89 -4.69 17.58
C ILE A 329 14.75 -3.25 17.03
N ASN A 330 13.54 -2.86 16.60
CA ASN A 330 13.25 -1.57 16.00
C ASN A 330 12.56 -0.58 16.94
N ILE A 331 12.00 -1.05 18.07
CA ILE A 331 11.09 -0.24 18.89
C ILE A 331 11.78 0.97 19.54
N VAL A 332 13.05 0.82 19.92
CA VAL A 332 13.84 1.92 20.51
C VAL A 332 14.12 3.00 19.45
N GLY A 333 14.49 2.60 18.24
CA GLY A 333 14.72 3.56 17.16
C GLY A 333 13.41 4.22 16.68
N PHE A 334 12.29 3.49 16.73
CA PHE A 334 10.96 4.04 16.47
C PHE A 334 10.58 5.12 17.49
N ALA A 335 10.85 4.92 18.78
CA ALA A 335 10.69 5.97 19.80
C ALA A 335 11.53 7.23 19.46
N GLY A 336 12.72 7.02 18.89
CA GLY A 336 13.54 8.10 18.34
C GLY A 336 12.86 8.89 17.22
N ALA A 337 12.20 8.20 16.29
CA ALA A 337 11.52 8.83 15.16
C ALA A 337 10.31 9.69 15.55
N ILE A 338 9.70 9.42 16.72
CA ILE A 338 8.60 10.22 17.29
C ILE A 338 9.07 11.34 18.24
N GLY A 339 10.39 11.56 18.35
CA GLY A 339 10.97 12.68 19.08
C GLY A 339 11.53 12.36 20.47
N VAL A 340 11.60 11.08 20.87
CA VAL A 340 12.26 10.67 22.11
C VAL A 340 13.78 10.63 21.90
N ASP A 341 14.56 11.05 22.89
CA ASP A 341 16.01 10.87 22.79
C ASP A 341 16.40 9.41 23.02
N VAL A 342 17.17 8.85 22.09
CA VAL A 342 17.50 7.42 22.04
C VAL A 342 18.93 7.22 21.54
N PRO A 343 19.60 6.11 21.91
CA PRO A 343 20.96 5.84 21.47
C PRO A 343 21.11 5.85 19.95
N MET A 344 22.23 6.39 19.46
CA MET A 344 22.50 6.50 18.02
C MET A 344 22.42 5.15 17.29
N GLY A 345 22.89 4.06 17.92
CA GLY A 345 22.79 2.71 17.36
C GLY A 345 21.34 2.28 17.09
N ALA A 346 20.40 2.62 17.98
CA ALA A 346 18.98 2.31 17.77
C ALA A 346 18.39 3.09 16.59
N ARG A 347 18.83 4.35 16.39
CA ARG A 347 18.44 5.14 15.21
C ARG A 347 18.94 4.51 13.91
N TYR A 348 20.18 4.01 13.89
CA TYR A 348 20.73 3.34 12.70
C TYR A 348 20.04 2.02 12.39
N ILE A 349 19.71 1.21 13.40
CA ILE A 349 18.93 -0.02 13.19
C ILE A 349 17.55 0.31 12.60
N TYR A 350 16.89 1.36 13.10
CA TYR A 350 15.60 1.79 12.59
C TYR A 350 15.67 2.38 11.16
N ASN A 351 16.79 2.97 10.76
CA ASN A 351 17.01 3.39 9.37
C ASN A 351 17.03 2.23 8.38
N VAL A 352 17.19 0.98 8.86
CA VAL A 352 17.11 -0.26 8.07
C VAL A 352 15.99 -1.19 8.59
N ASN A 353 14.92 -0.60 9.12
CA ASN A 353 13.90 -1.32 9.90
C ASN A 353 13.30 -2.55 9.22
N TYR A 354 13.13 -2.52 7.90
CA TYR A 354 12.52 -3.64 7.18
C TYR A 354 13.45 -4.86 7.21
N PHE A 355 14.74 -4.66 6.94
CA PHE A 355 15.70 -5.75 6.96
C PHE A 355 15.98 -6.25 8.37
N SER A 356 16.13 -5.35 9.34
CA SER A 356 16.36 -5.75 10.73
C SER A 356 15.17 -6.56 11.27
N GLY A 357 13.93 -6.13 11.02
CA GLY A 357 12.73 -6.84 11.43
C GLY A 357 12.62 -8.22 10.77
N PHE A 358 12.80 -8.28 9.44
CA PHE A 358 12.76 -9.52 8.66
C PHE A 358 13.82 -10.53 9.09
N ILE A 359 15.08 -10.08 9.20
CA ILE A 359 16.21 -10.97 9.52
C ILE A 359 16.09 -11.46 10.96
N VAL A 360 15.78 -10.58 11.92
CA VAL A 360 15.68 -10.98 13.32
C VAL A 360 14.51 -11.93 13.55
N SER A 361 13.33 -11.64 13.02
CA SER A 361 12.18 -12.54 13.21
C SER A 361 12.40 -13.88 12.50
N GLY A 362 12.93 -13.88 11.28
CA GLY A 362 13.26 -15.12 10.57
C GLY A 362 14.30 -15.96 11.30
N ALA A 363 15.40 -15.35 11.75
CA ALA A 363 16.46 -16.04 12.49
C ALA A 363 15.95 -16.62 13.81
N VAL A 364 15.16 -15.86 14.58
CA VAL A 364 14.58 -16.35 15.84
C VAL A 364 13.64 -17.52 15.57
N TYR A 365 12.79 -17.44 14.54
CA TYR A 365 11.89 -18.55 14.19
C TYR A 365 12.69 -19.81 13.81
N TRP A 366 13.70 -19.65 12.97
CA TRP A 366 14.57 -20.75 12.55
C TRP A 366 15.30 -21.41 13.74
N ILE A 367 15.86 -20.62 14.65
CA ILE A 367 16.54 -21.14 15.86
C ILE A 367 15.56 -21.88 16.76
N LEU A 368 14.34 -21.35 16.96
CA LEU A 368 13.31 -22.02 17.75
C LEU A 368 12.89 -23.34 17.11
N ALA A 369 12.76 -23.37 15.78
CA ALA A 369 12.43 -24.56 15.01
C ALA A 369 13.53 -25.62 15.02
N TRP A 370 14.79 -25.21 15.19
CA TRP A 370 15.91 -26.13 15.40
C TRP A 370 15.93 -26.68 16.82
N ALA A 371 15.64 -25.84 17.83
CA ALA A 371 15.64 -26.24 19.23
C ALA A 371 14.42 -27.11 19.61
N VAL A 372 13.31 -26.96 18.91
CA VAL A 372 12.05 -27.67 19.19
C VAL A 372 11.49 -28.24 17.90
N PHE A 373 11.02 -29.48 17.94
CA PHE A 373 10.37 -30.10 16.80
C PHE A 373 9.10 -29.31 16.39
N ILE A 374 9.12 -28.76 15.17
CA ILE A 374 7.94 -28.17 14.53
C ILE A 374 7.34 -29.22 13.58
N PRO A 375 6.05 -29.59 13.74
CA PRO A 375 5.40 -30.54 12.84
C PRO A 375 5.49 -30.08 11.39
N GLY A 376 5.86 -30.98 10.47
CA GLY A 376 6.07 -30.67 9.05
C GLY A 376 7.36 -29.95 8.71
N ALA A 377 8.30 -29.82 9.67
CA ALA A 377 9.68 -29.45 9.36
C ALA A 377 10.36 -30.58 8.56
N SER A 378 11.23 -30.20 7.63
CA SER A 378 11.91 -31.13 6.73
C SER A 378 13.39 -30.80 6.57
N ASP A 379 14.22 -31.84 6.47
CA ASP A 379 15.65 -31.70 6.19
C ASP A 379 15.96 -31.51 4.69
N MET A 380 14.99 -31.78 3.80
CA MET A 380 15.14 -31.67 2.35
C MET A 380 13.99 -30.83 1.76
N TRP A 381 14.17 -30.31 0.55
CA TRP A 381 13.05 -29.66 -0.16
C TRP A 381 11.93 -30.68 -0.39
N ASP A 382 10.74 -30.39 0.16
CA ASP A 382 9.58 -31.29 0.21
C ASP A 382 8.31 -30.57 -0.27
N GLU A 383 8.46 -29.78 -1.34
CA GLU A 383 7.32 -29.18 -2.02
C GLU A 383 6.55 -30.25 -2.79
N VAL A 384 5.39 -30.62 -2.26
CA VAL A 384 4.48 -31.57 -2.91
C VAL A 384 3.70 -30.81 -3.99
N PRO A 385 3.75 -31.23 -5.27
CA PRO A 385 2.91 -30.63 -6.31
C PRO A 385 1.44 -30.75 -5.92
N TYR A 386 0.70 -29.65 -5.98
CA TYR A 386 -0.75 -29.71 -5.84
C TYR A 386 -1.33 -30.48 -7.03
N GLU A 387 -1.74 -31.73 -6.81
CA GLU A 387 -2.57 -32.45 -7.76
C GLU A 387 -4.01 -31.97 -7.58
N PRO A 388 -4.58 -31.22 -8.54
CA PRO A 388 -5.98 -30.84 -8.46
C PRO A 388 -6.81 -32.13 -8.46
N HIS A 389 -7.49 -32.43 -7.35
CA HIS A 389 -8.67 -33.25 -7.44
C HIS A 389 -9.58 -32.56 -8.46
N HIS A 390 -9.88 -33.22 -9.58
CA HIS A 390 -10.74 -32.70 -10.64
C HIS A 390 -12.07 -32.20 -10.05
N MET A 391 -12.14 -30.93 -9.66
CA MET A 391 -13.39 -30.25 -9.38
C MET A 391 -14.03 -29.93 -10.73
N SER A 392 -15.31 -30.27 -10.88
CA SER A 392 -16.02 -29.94 -12.11
C SER A 392 -16.11 -28.42 -12.29
N GLU A 393 -16.16 -27.91 -13.52
CA GLU A 393 -16.33 -26.46 -13.81
C GLU A 393 -17.56 -25.84 -13.10
N THR A 394 -18.52 -26.68 -12.73
CA THR A 394 -19.72 -26.35 -11.95
C THR A 394 -19.44 -26.08 -10.47
N GLU A 395 -18.42 -26.70 -9.91
CA GLU A 395 -18.01 -26.56 -8.50
C GLU A 395 -17.09 -25.36 -8.30
N GLU A 396 -16.19 -25.06 -9.25
CA GLU A 396 -15.41 -23.80 -9.23
C GLU A 396 -16.33 -22.58 -9.19
N LYS A 397 -17.35 -22.54 -10.06
CA LYS A 397 -18.35 -21.45 -10.05
C LYS A 397 -19.17 -21.38 -8.76
N LYS A 398 -19.45 -22.53 -8.13
CA LYS A 398 -20.22 -22.58 -6.87
C LYS A 398 -19.40 -22.15 -5.65
N VAL A 399 -18.09 -22.41 -5.63
CA VAL A 399 -17.20 -21.93 -4.57
C VAL A 399 -16.92 -20.42 -4.72
N GLU A 400 -16.93 -19.89 -5.94
CA GLU A 400 -16.72 -18.46 -6.22
C GLU A 400 -17.94 -17.56 -6.01
N ASP A 401 -19.15 -18.14 -6.01
CA ASP A 401 -20.41 -17.43 -5.75
C ASP A 401 -20.80 -17.38 -4.27
N ILE A 402 -20.07 -18.10 -3.39
CA ILE A 402 -20.13 -18.00 -1.93
C ILE A 402 -19.06 -17.01 -1.47
#